data_AF-M8CT55-F1
#
_entry.id   AF-M8CT55-F1
#
_cell.length_a   1.000
_cell.length_b   1.000
_cell.length_c   1.000
_cell.angle_alpha   90.00
_cell.angle_beta   90.00
_cell.angle_gamma   90.00
#
_symmetry.space_group_name_H-M   'P 1'
#
loop_
_entity.id
_entity.type
_entity.pdbx_description
1 polymer ?
#
loop_
_entity_poly.entity_id
_entity_poly.type
_entity_poly.pdbx_seq_one_letter_code
_entity_poly.pdbx_strand_id
1 'polypeptide(L)'
;MAYQRVVGLHVSGRKSAMHWGNFAPVEEIGDVREIFDIAGEIPADFPEGVYIRNGSNPLFGALHSSSSIFGKSHDIWIEGEGMLHAVYFTKSNNNTWSIKYTNRYVQSDTFRVENGLKKPCFLPATDGDPLAMLIAGNLNTLRFGKAFKNMSNTSVFEHAGRVFSAAENDNPHEIDLYSLGTLGSWNVDGGWKMPFTAHPKVIRGTGELVIFGFNVDAPFLTVGVVSEISSEFDFILPSVDDGKKLQQKVALELDRCTYCHEIGVTTMYNIILDSPLTINKERMLKGALLIEFEKDSYARIGVMPHYGDANSITWFYVQPFCTIHLVNCFEEDDENSNRCTKCNGKGTLSAQVLLSKIPPKQLMLGRKMRGRTRRRTPRTPRSRSKGFTSHRGESDWWNVDLDLLSLFPQKLARIHGGIES
;
A
#
# COMPACT_ATOMS: atom_id res chain seq x y z
N MET A 1 6.89 -31.81 8.27
CA MET A 1 7.99 -31.86 9.26
C MET A 1 9.27 -32.52 8.72
N ALA A 2 9.22 -33.41 7.70
CA ALA A 2 10.42 -34.10 7.22
C ALA A 2 11.49 -33.19 6.57
N TYR A 3 11.11 -32.12 5.87
CA TYR A 3 12.07 -31.24 5.16
C TYR A 3 12.72 -30.14 6.03
N GLN A 4 12.09 -29.72 7.14
CA GLN A 4 12.68 -28.71 8.04
C GLN A 4 14.03 -29.16 8.64
N ARG A 5 14.25 -30.48 8.74
CA ARG A 5 15.52 -31.06 9.21
C ARG A 5 16.63 -31.08 8.17
N VAL A 6 16.32 -31.04 6.87
CA VAL A 6 17.32 -31.19 5.79
C VAL A 6 18.15 -29.91 5.60
N VAL A 7 17.63 -28.74 5.98
CA VAL A 7 18.28 -27.42 5.73
C VAL A 7 18.69 -26.69 7.01
N GLY A 8 18.56 -27.32 8.18
CA GLY A 8 18.85 -26.68 9.47
C GLY A 8 18.00 -25.41 9.73
N LEU A 9 16.75 -25.40 9.24
CA LEU A 9 15.83 -24.28 9.39
C LEU A 9 15.24 -24.27 10.81
N HIS A 10 15.55 -23.23 11.58
CA HIS A 10 14.95 -22.98 12.89
C HIS A 10 14.05 -21.74 12.81
N VAL A 11 12.75 -21.93 13.03
CA VAL A 11 11.78 -20.84 13.15
C VAL A 11 11.72 -20.43 14.61
N SER A 12 12.04 -19.18 14.93
CA SER A 12 12.03 -18.68 16.31
C SER A 12 10.90 -17.68 16.52
N GLY A 13 10.13 -17.89 17.60
CA GLY A 13 8.96 -17.10 17.96
C GLY A 13 9.26 -15.81 18.72
N ARG A 14 10.34 -15.09 18.37
CA ARG A 14 10.56 -13.75 18.97
C ARG A 14 9.69 -12.74 18.26
N LYS A 15 8.71 -12.18 18.97
CA LYS A 15 7.92 -11.03 18.51
C LYS A 15 8.87 -9.93 18.04
N SER A 16 8.82 -9.58 16.76
CA SER A 16 9.49 -8.39 16.24
C SER A 16 9.01 -7.16 17.04
N ALA A 17 9.87 -6.16 17.23
CA ALA A 17 9.50 -4.89 17.87
C ALA A 17 8.29 -4.22 17.19
N MET A 18 8.00 -4.63 15.95
CA MET A 18 6.94 -4.13 15.09
C MET A 18 5.54 -4.69 15.39
N HIS A 19 5.37 -5.60 16.37
CA HIS A 19 4.05 -6.17 16.76
C HIS A 19 3.74 -5.99 18.24
N TRP A 20 4.12 -4.82 18.77
CA TRP A 20 3.85 -4.42 20.15
C TRP A 20 3.02 -3.13 20.17
N GLY A 21 2.30 -2.92 21.28
CA GLY A 21 1.42 -1.77 21.43
C GLY A 21 0.33 -1.76 20.35
N ASN A 22 0.13 -0.62 19.70
CA ASN A 22 -0.92 -0.43 18.71
C ASN A 22 -0.71 -1.18 17.38
N PHE A 23 0.46 -1.80 17.18
CA PHE A 23 0.76 -2.65 16.02
C PHE A 23 0.61 -4.15 16.34
N ALA A 24 0.23 -4.50 17.56
CA ALA A 24 -0.08 -5.88 17.91
C ALA A 24 -1.34 -6.33 17.15
N PRO A 25 -1.39 -7.58 16.68
CA PRO A 25 -2.60 -8.09 16.05
C PRO A 25 -3.75 -8.13 17.05
N VAL A 26 -4.96 -7.97 16.53
CA VAL A 26 -6.21 -8.12 17.28
C VAL A 26 -6.98 -9.32 16.77
N GLU A 27 -7.88 -9.84 17.63
CA GLU A 27 -8.75 -10.95 17.30
C GLU A 27 -10.03 -10.46 16.60
N GLU A 28 -10.70 -11.34 15.86
CA GLU A 28 -12.07 -11.06 15.40
C GLU A 28 -13.02 -10.97 16.60
N ILE A 29 -13.88 -9.95 16.64
CA ILE A 29 -14.81 -9.74 17.75
C ILE A 29 -16.04 -10.67 17.72
N GLY A 30 -16.15 -11.51 16.69
CA GLY A 30 -17.28 -12.39 16.45
C GLY A 30 -18.48 -11.64 15.89
N ASP A 31 -19.50 -11.42 16.72
CA ASP A 31 -20.73 -10.74 16.32
C ASP A 31 -20.53 -9.22 16.21
N VAL A 32 -21.34 -8.60 15.35
CA VAL A 32 -21.40 -7.14 15.19
C VAL A 32 -21.72 -6.47 16.53
N ARG A 33 -20.96 -5.43 16.89
CA ARG A 33 -21.11 -4.69 18.14
C ARG A 33 -21.80 -3.37 17.90
N GLU A 34 -22.88 -3.11 18.61
CA GLU A 34 -23.50 -1.79 18.63
C GLU A 34 -22.71 -0.83 19.53
N ILE A 35 -22.52 0.39 19.06
CA ILE A 35 -21.82 1.46 19.78
C ILE A 35 -22.89 2.40 20.35
N PHE A 36 -23.01 2.39 21.68
CA PHE A 36 -23.99 3.22 22.41
C PHE A 36 -23.37 4.46 23.06
N ASP A 37 -22.07 4.41 23.35
CA ASP A 37 -21.37 5.48 24.06
C ASP A 37 -20.70 6.41 23.04
N ILE A 38 -21.41 7.48 22.70
CA ILE A 38 -20.98 8.51 21.75
C ILE A 38 -20.87 9.82 22.52
N ALA A 39 -19.67 10.38 22.58
CA ALA A 39 -19.45 11.71 23.12
C ALA A 39 -19.57 12.75 21.99
N GLY A 40 -20.51 13.69 22.12
CA GLY A 40 -20.84 14.69 21.11
C GLY A 40 -22.07 14.30 20.28
N GLU A 41 -22.27 15.00 19.16
CA GLU A 41 -23.42 14.80 18.27
C GLU A 41 -22.94 14.52 16.85
N ILE A 42 -23.52 13.50 16.19
CA ILE A 42 -23.29 13.26 14.77
C ILE A 42 -24.16 14.25 13.98
N PRO A 43 -23.60 15.00 13.02
CA PRO A 43 -24.36 15.94 12.22
C PRO A 43 -25.60 15.31 11.60
N ALA A 44 -26.72 16.03 11.61
CA ALA A 44 -28.01 15.51 11.11
C ALA A 44 -27.95 15.18 9.60
N ASP A 45 -27.09 15.90 8.86
CA ASP A 45 -26.81 15.74 7.44
C ASP A 45 -25.65 14.77 7.14
N PHE A 46 -25.05 14.14 8.15
CA PHE A 46 -24.06 13.09 7.93
C PHE A 46 -24.69 11.95 7.11
N PRO A 47 -23.99 11.40 6.09
CA PRO A 47 -24.56 10.37 5.24
C PRO A 47 -24.61 9.02 5.96
N GLU A 48 -25.64 8.22 5.66
CA GLU A 48 -25.63 6.80 5.98
C GLU A 48 -24.58 6.09 5.12
N GLY A 49 -23.91 5.10 5.68
CA GLY A 49 -22.85 4.41 4.96
C GLY A 49 -21.94 3.61 5.87
N VAL A 50 -20.83 3.14 5.30
CA VAL A 50 -19.86 2.30 6.00
C VAL A 50 -18.46 2.88 5.81
N TYR A 51 -17.77 3.12 6.92
CA TYR A 51 -16.34 3.39 6.90
C TYR A 51 -15.58 2.08 7.07
N ILE A 52 -14.81 1.67 6.07
CA ILE A 52 -13.98 0.46 6.13
C ILE A 52 -12.51 0.84 6.08
N ARG A 53 -11.73 0.24 6.99
CA ARG A 53 -10.28 0.35 7.01
C ARG A 53 -9.65 -1.03 6.94
N ASN A 54 -8.67 -1.20 6.05
CA ASN A 54 -7.84 -2.40 5.99
C ASN A 54 -6.55 -2.22 6.80
N GLY A 55 -5.88 -3.32 7.11
CA GLY A 55 -4.56 -3.31 7.71
C GLY A 55 -3.96 -4.69 7.86
N SER A 56 -2.64 -4.70 7.98
CA SER A 56 -1.86 -5.90 8.32
C SER A 56 -2.16 -6.36 9.74
N ASN A 57 -2.64 -7.59 9.88
CA ASN A 57 -2.93 -8.22 11.17
C ASN A 57 -2.40 -9.66 11.15
N PRO A 58 -1.13 -9.91 11.57
CA PRO A 58 -0.53 -11.23 11.50
C PRO A 58 -1.30 -12.28 12.33
N LEU A 59 -1.85 -13.30 11.67
CA LEU A 59 -2.67 -14.35 12.27
C LEU A 59 -1.95 -15.07 13.42
N PHE A 60 -0.63 -15.25 13.31
CA PHE A 60 0.20 -15.90 14.33
C PHE A 60 1.18 -14.96 15.01
N GLY A 61 0.81 -13.69 15.21
CA GLY A 61 1.61 -12.79 16.07
C GLY A 61 3.02 -12.49 15.55
N ALA A 62 3.20 -12.57 14.23
CA ALA A 62 4.47 -12.35 13.54
C ALA A 62 5.63 -13.23 14.03
N LEU A 63 5.34 -14.48 14.39
CA LEU A 63 6.34 -15.47 14.85
C LEU A 63 7.20 -16.03 13.69
N HIS A 64 7.55 -15.19 12.73
CA HIS A 64 8.16 -15.58 11.46
C HIS A 64 9.56 -14.97 11.37
N SER A 65 10.45 -15.42 12.26
CA SER A 65 11.88 -15.32 11.99
C SER A 65 12.38 -16.71 11.65
N SER A 66 13.13 -16.82 10.56
CA SER A 66 13.75 -18.05 10.10
C SER A 66 15.26 -17.90 10.17
N SER A 67 15.94 -18.89 10.73
CA SER A 67 17.40 -18.98 10.73
C SER A 67 17.81 -20.28 10.04
N SER A 68 18.79 -20.19 9.15
CA SER A 68 19.37 -21.33 8.43
C SER A 68 20.88 -21.15 8.24
N ILE A 69 21.52 -22.12 7.57
CA ILE A 69 22.92 -21.99 7.14
C ILE A 69 23.16 -20.84 6.15
N PHE A 70 22.10 -20.34 5.52
CA PHE A 70 22.14 -19.25 4.55
C PHE A 70 21.92 -17.86 5.17
N GLY A 71 21.77 -17.79 6.49
CA GLY A 71 21.50 -16.56 7.23
C GLY A 71 20.12 -16.55 7.89
N LYS A 72 19.62 -15.35 8.19
CA LYS A 72 18.35 -15.10 8.85
C LYS A 72 17.41 -14.28 7.98
N SER A 73 16.13 -14.62 7.99
CA SER A 73 15.06 -13.80 7.43
C SER A 73 13.96 -13.56 8.46
N HIS A 74 13.28 -12.43 8.34
CA HIS A 74 12.25 -11.98 9.28
C HIS A 74 11.08 -11.37 8.52
N ASP A 75 9.87 -11.55 9.04
CA ASP A 75 8.70 -10.82 8.57
C ASP A 75 8.82 -9.33 8.96
N ILE A 76 8.28 -8.47 8.11
CA ILE A 76 8.09 -7.03 8.39
C ILE A 76 6.61 -6.69 8.61
N TRP A 77 6.34 -5.48 9.11
CA TRP A 77 4.98 -5.07 9.53
C TRP A 77 3.93 -5.11 8.42
N ILE A 78 4.34 -5.08 7.15
CA ILE A 78 3.42 -5.15 6.00
C ILE A 78 3.02 -6.58 5.61
N GLU A 79 3.64 -7.63 6.18
CA GLU A 79 3.42 -9.04 5.77
C GLU A 79 2.32 -9.78 6.54
N GLY A 80 1.54 -9.08 7.36
CA GLY A 80 0.37 -9.67 8.03
C GLY A 80 -0.80 -9.87 7.07
N GLU A 81 -1.70 -10.77 7.43
CA GLU A 81 -2.95 -11.00 6.70
C GLU A 81 -3.87 -9.78 6.83
N GLY A 82 -4.66 -9.52 5.80
CA GLY A 82 -5.59 -8.39 5.78
C GLY A 82 -6.73 -8.59 6.77
N MET A 83 -6.94 -7.60 7.64
CA MET A 83 -8.12 -7.55 8.49
C MET A 83 -8.86 -6.23 8.27
N LEU A 84 -10.12 -6.37 7.89
CA LEU A 84 -11.03 -5.25 7.69
C LEU A 84 -11.65 -4.86 9.02
N HIS A 85 -11.78 -3.57 9.25
CA HIS A 85 -12.57 -2.97 10.31
C HIS A 85 -13.64 -2.13 9.65
N ALA A 86 -14.92 -2.35 9.99
CA ALA A 86 -16.02 -1.55 9.48
C ALA A 86 -16.79 -0.87 10.61
N VAL A 87 -17.13 0.39 10.38
CA VAL A 87 -18.10 1.15 11.19
C VAL A 87 -19.29 1.50 10.30
N TYR A 88 -20.46 1.00 10.65
CA TYR A 88 -21.72 1.23 9.95
C TYR A 88 -22.46 2.38 10.60
N PHE A 89 -22.94 3.31 9.79
CA PHE A 89 -23.78 4.43 10.18
C PHE A 89 -25.14 4.27 9.50
N THR A 90 -26.18 4.01 10.28
CA THR A 90 -27.56 3.92 9.77
C THR A 90 -28.50 4.77 10.60
N LYS A 91 -29.58 5.27 10.00
CA LYS A 91 -30.66 5.98 10.70
C LYS A 91 -31.81 5.03 10.97
N SER A 92 -32.31 5.07 12.20
CA SER A 92 -33.60 4.46 12.53
C SER A 92 -34.75 5.30 11.95
N ASN A 93 -35.96 4.73 11.91
CA ASN A 93 -37.18 5.43 11.47
C ASN A 93 -37.46 6.75 12.22
N ASN A 94 -36.88 6.92 13.41
CA ASN A 94 -37.04 8.12 14.23
C ASN A 94 -35.88 9.13 14.04
N ASN A 95 -35.11 9.00 12.95
CA ASN A 95 -33.91 9.82 12.66
C ASN A 95 -32.80 9.75 13.73
N THR A 96 -32.78 8.69 14.55
CA THR A 96 -31.68 8.45 15.50
C THR A 96 -30.63 7.55 14.86
N TRP A 97 -29.36 7.93 15.00
CA TRP A 97 -28.21 7.15 14.53
C TRP A 97 -28.06 5.82 15.27
N SER A 98 -27.86 4.73 14.53
CA SER A 98 -27.37 3.43 15.01
C SER A 98 -25.99 3.23 14.42
N ILE A 99 -25.00 2.99 15.30
CA ILE A 99 -23.61 2.78 14.91
C ILE A 99 -23.21 1.38 15.28
N LYS A 100 -22.63 0.66 14.33
CA LYS A 100 -22.17 -0.72 14.54
C LYS A 100 -20.74 -0.90 14.12
N TYR A 101 -20.01 -1.77 14.79
CA TYR A 101 -18.62 -2.09 14.49
C TYR A 101 -18.43 -3.61 14.33
N THR A 102 -17.62 -4.00 13.36
CA THR A 102 -17.13 -5.37 13.23
C THR A 102 -15.74 -5.41 12.58
N ASN A 103 -15.03 -6.52 12.76
CA ASN A 103 -13.78 -6.81 12.08
C ASN A 103 -13.74 -8.26 11.57
N ARG A 104 -13.14 -8.46 10.40
CA ARG A 104 -13.01 -9.77 9.76
C ARG A 104 -11.69 -9.89 9.01
N TYR A 105 -11.08 -11.07 9.06
CA TYR A 105 -9.98 -11.41 8.19
C TYR A 105 -10.45 -11.62 6.75
N VAL A 106 -9.69 -11.08 5.81
CA VAL A 106 -9.82 -11.43 4.40
C VAL A 106 -9.38 -12.89 4.22
N GLN A 107 -10.26 -13.72 3.65
CA GLN A 107 -10.04 -15.15 3.47
C GLN A 107 -9.18 -15.46 2.24
N SER A 108 -7.99 -14.87 2.16
CA SER A 108 -7.03 -15.16 1.08
C SER A 108 -6.60 -16.64 1.09
N ASP A 109 -6.15 -17.15 -0.05
CA ASP A 109 -5.73 -18.56 -0.16
C ASP A 109 -4.68 -18.94 0.89
N THR A 110 -3.69 -18.06 1.11
CA THR A 110 -2.62 -18.30 2.08
C THR A 110 -3.12 -18.19 3.52
N PHE A 111 -4.05 -17.27 3.81
CA PHE A 111 -4.73 -17.21 5.11
C PHE A 111 -5.46 -18.52 5.39
N ARG A 112 -6.25 -19.02 4.42
CA ARG A 112 -7.03 -20.26 4.57
C ARG A 112 -6.15 -21.47 4.85
N VAL A 113 -4.99 -21.57 4.18
CA VAL A 113 -4.00 -22.64 4.44
C VAL A 113 -3.48 -22.59 5.86
N GLU A 114 -3.02 -21.41 6.29
CA GLU A 114 -2.41 -21.21 7.61
C GLU A 114 -3.42 -21.34 8.75
N ASN A 115 -4.61 -20.77 8.59
CA ASN A 115 -5.73 -20.90 9.51
C ASN A 115 -6.23 -22.35 9.61
N GLY A 116 -6.30 -23.08 8.50
CA GLY A 116 -6.69 -24.49 8.50
C GLY A 116 -5.67 -25.39 9.22
N LEU A 117 -4.38 -25.11 9.06
CA LEU A 117 -3.30 -25.85 9.71
C LEU A 117 -3.01 -25.40 11.16
N LYS A 118 -3.59 -24.27 11.58
CA LYS A 118 -3.40 -23.66 12.91
C LYS A 118 -1.94 -23.43 13.28
N LYS A 119 -1.09 -23.11 12.30
CA LYS A 119 0.33 -22.84 12.49
C LYS A 119 0.92 -22.01 11.35
N PRO A 120 1.98 -21.23 11.61
CA PRO A 120 2.71 -20.53 10.56
C PRO A 120 3.39 -21.54 9.63
N CYS A 121 3.24 -21.31 8.32
CA CYS A 121 3.67 -22.22 7.26
C CYS A 121 4.57 -21.55 6.23
N PHE A 122 4.32 -20.27 5.92
CA PHE A 122 5.15 -19.46 5.05
C PHE A 122 6.40 -18.98 5.78
N LEU A 123 7.54 -19.13 5.12
CA LEU A 123 8.81 -18.61 5.62
C LEU A 123 8.91 -17.12 5.30
N PRO A 124 9.44 -16.29 6.23
CA PRO A 124 9.72 -14.89 5.98
C PRO A 124 10.71 -14.73 4.82
N ALA A 125 10.37 -13.90 3.83
CA ALA A 125 11.18 -13.71 2.62
C ALA A 125 11.42 -12.24 2.24
N THR A 126 11.04 -11.28 3.09
CA THR A 126 11.04 -9.85 2.73
C THR A 126 12.14 -9.03 3.42
N ASP A 127 12.61 -9.41 4.61
CA ASP A 127 13.77 -8.78 5.25
C ASP A 127 14.77 -9.81 5.80
N GLY A 128 16.04 -9.43 5.84
CA GLY A 128 17.14 -10.24 6.35
C GLY A 128 18.31 -10.42 5.39
N ASP A 129 19.01 -11.54 5.54
CA ASP A 129 20.14 -11.91 4.69
C ASP A 129 19.63 -12.31 3.29
N PRO A 130 20.14 -11.73 2.20
CA PRO A 130 19.58 -11.93 0.85
C PRO A 130 19.48 -13.38 0.41
N LEU A 131 20.47 -14.22 0.75
CA LEU A 131 20.43 -15.64 0.41
C LEU A 131 19.38 -16.40 1.23
N ALA A 132 19.18 -16.05 2.50
CA ALA A 132 18.11 -16.63 3.32
C ALA A 132 16.72 -16.27 2.78
N MET A 133 16.53 -15.01 2.38
CA MET A 133 15.28 -14.54 1.73
C MET A 133 15.01 -15.29 0.42
N LEU A 134 16.03 -15.44 -0.45
CA LEU A 134 15.91 -16.16 -1.71
C LEU A 134 15.51 -17.62 -1.49
N ILE A 135 16.16 -18.31 -0.55
CA ILE A 135 15.85 -19.71 -0.23
C ILE A 135 14.45 -19.83 0.39
N ALA A 136 14.07 -18.91 1.29
CA ALA A 136 12.73 -18.88 1.88
C ALA A 136 11.63 -18.72 0.81
N GLY A 137 11.79 -17.77 -0.11
CA GLY A 137 10.86 -17.56 -1.22
C GLY A 137 10.75 -18.78 -2.13
N ASN A 138 11.88 -19.40 -2.52
CA ASN A 138 11.86 -20.61 -3.34
C ASN A 138 11.19 -21.80 -2.64
N LEU A 139 11.43 -21.98 -1.33
CA LEU A 139 10.78 -23.02 -0.55
C LEU A 139 9.28 -22.78 -0.39
N ASN A 140 8.85 -21.52 -0.24
CA ASN A 140 7.43 -21.17 -0.24
C ASN A 140 6.80 -21.49 -1.60
N THR A 141 7.44 -21.11 -2.71
CA THR A 141 6.98 -21.42 -4.07
C THR A 141 6.86 -22.92 -4.30
N LEU A 142 7.85 -23.72 -3.88
CA LEU A 142 7.82 -25.17 -4.02
C LEU A 142 6.67 -25.81 -3.22
N ARG A 143 6.32 -25.25 -2.05
CA ARG A 143 5.31 -25.81 -1.14
C ARG A 143 3.89 -25.34 -1.44
N PHE A 144 3.75 -24.10 -1.91
CA PHE A 144 2.46 -23.41 -1.99
C PHE A 144 2.20 -22.74 -3.35
N GLY A 145 3.15 -22.80 -4.29
CA GLY A 145 3.06 -22.10 -5.58
C GLY A 145 3.27 -20.59 -5.49
N LYS A 146 3.56 -20.03 -4.31
CA LYS A 146 3.76 -18.59 -4.08
C LYS A 146 4.98 -18.33 -3.20
N ALA A 147 5.76 -17.31 -3.54
CA ALA A 147 6.94 -16.91 -2.76
C ALA A 147 6.57 -16.19 -1.45
N PHE A 148 5.47 -15.43 -1.48
CA PHE A 148 4.97 -14.61 -0.38
C PHE A 148 3.52 -14.97 -0.05
N LYS A 149 3.04 -14.58 1.13
CA LYS A 149 1.63 -14.69 1.51
C LYS A 149 0.78 -13.73 0.68
N ASN A 150 -0.45 -14.11 0.36
CA ASN A 150 -1.45 -13.21 -0.20
C ASN A 150 -2.01 -12.35 0.93
N MET A 151 -1.62 -11.08 0.96
CA MET A 151 -1.84 -10.25 2.14
C MET A 151 -3.24 -9.64 2.13
N SER A 152 -3.68 -9.08 1.00
CA SER A 152 -4.95 -8.34 0.86
C SER A 152 -5.18 -7.32 1.99
N ASN A 153 -4.13 -6.64 2.42
CA ASN A 153 -4.08 -5.87 3.67
C ASN A 153 -3.82 -4.36 3.48
N THR A 154 -3.65 -3.91 2.23
CA THR A 154 -3.10 -2.59 1.94
C THR A 154 -4.20 -1.55 1.80
N SER A 155 -5.29 -1.89 1.11
CA SER A 155 -6.37 -0.95 0.85
C SER A 155 -7.75 -1.63 0.79
N VAL A 156 -8.78 -0.78 0.77
CA VAL A 156 -10.15 -1.11 0.36
C VAL A 156 -10.54 -0.12 -0.73
N PHE A 157 -11.20 -0.58 -1.79
CA PHE A 157 -11.77 0.28 -2.81
C PHE A 157 -13.13 -0.23 -3.27
N GLU A 158 -13.93 0.69 -3.81
CA GLU A 158 -15.20 0.39 -4.45
C GLU A 158 -15.05 0.52 -5.96
N HIS A 159 -15.67 -0.38 -6.70
CA HIS A 159 -15.83 -0.27 -8.15
C HIS A 159 -17.12 -0.98 -8.56
N ALA A 160 -17.93 -0.34 -9.41
CA ALA A 160 -19.15 -0.95 -9.93
C ALA A 160 -20.09 -1.50 -8.82
N GLY A 161 -20.27 -0.75 -7.72
CA GLY A 161 -21.11 -1.13 -6.58
C GLY A 161 -20.59 -2.32 -5.76
N ARG A 162 -19.36 -2.77 -6.02
CA ARG A 162 -18.70 -3.89 -5.33
C ARG A 162 -17.51 -3.36 -4.55
N VAL A 163 -17.23 -3.98 -3.41
CA VAL A 163 -16.14 -3.57 -2.53
C VAL A 163 -15.05 -4.62 -2.51
N PHE A 164 -13.81 -4.16 -2.57
CA PHE A 164 -12.64 -5.02 -2.68
C PHE A 164 -11.59 -4.66 -1.64
N SER A 165 -10.92 -5.67 -1.11
CA SER A 165 -9.65 -5.51 -0.41
C SER A 165 -8.50 -5.86 -1.35
N ALA A 166 -7.37 -5.15 -1.23
CA ALA A 166 -6.24 -5.36 -2.14
C ALA A 166 -4.88 -5.27 -1.45
N ALA A 167 -3.91 -5.92 -2.07
CA ALA A 167 -2.48 -5.80 -1.84
C ALA A 167 -1.74 -6.10 -3.15
N GLU A 168 -0.58 -5.49 -3.34
CA GLU A 168 0.13 -5.44 -4.64
C GLU A 168 0.66 -6.78 -5.15
N ASN A 169 0.56 -7.84 -4.34
CA ASN A 169 1.14 -9.14 -4.63
C ASN A 169 0.11 -10.23 -4.95
N ASP A 170 -1.17 -9.86 -5.08
CA ASP A 170 -2.25 -10.79 -5.41
C ASP A 170 -3.36 -10.08 -6.21
N ASN A 171 -4.36 -10.85 -6.62
CA ASN A 171 -5.62 -10.27 -7.09
C ASN A 171 -6.43 -9.69 -5.90
N PRO A 172 -7.29 -8.68 -6.14
CA PRO A 172 -8.11 -8.11 -5.09
C PRO A 172 -9.23 -9.09 -4.71
N HIS A 173 -9.67 -9.04 -3.46
CA HIS A 173 -10.72 -9.91 -2.94
C HIS A 173 -12.00 -9.11 -2.73
N GLU A 174 -13.08 -9.57 -3.34
CA GLU A 174 -14.40 -8.97 -3.16
C GLU A 174 -14.94 -9.28 -1.76
N ILE A 175 -15.55 -8.27 -1.15
CA ILE A 175 -16.02 -8.25 0.23
C ILE A 175 -17.52 -7.97 0.24
N ASP A 176 -18.27 -8.81 0.94
CA ASP A 176 -19.66 -8.54 1.26
C ASP A 176 -19.75 -7.42 2.29
N LEU A 177 -20.38 -6.30 1.93
CA LEU A 177 -20.44 -5.11 2.77
C LEU A 177 -21.16 -5.34 4.10
N TYR A 178 -22.11 -6.28 4.18
CA TYR A 178 -22.91 -6.49 5.38
C TYR A 178 -22.21 -7.38 6.41
N SER A 179 -21.60 -8.48 5.96
CA SER A 179 -20.92 -9.46 6.83
C SER A 179 -19.42 -9.24 6.96
N LEU A 180 -18.83 -8.41 6.09
CA LEU A 180 -17.39 -8.34 5.79
C LEU A 180 -16.79 -9.69 5.36
N GLY A 181 -17.62 -10.62 4.90
CA GLY A 181 -17.19 -11.91 4.38
C GLY A 181 -16.47 -11.75 3.04
N THR A 182 -15.43 -12.56 2.80
CA THR A 182 -14.76 -12.61 1.50
C THR A 182 -15.57 -13.46 0.52
N LEU A 183 -16.04 -12.85 -0.56
CA LEU A 183 -16.81 -13.52 -1.61
C LEU A 183 -15.91 -14.30 -2.57
N GLY A 184 -14.72 -13.77 -2.86
CA GLY A 184 -13.74 -14.43 -3.71
C GLY A 184 -12.70 -13.47 -4.29
N SER A 185 -11.72 -14.02 -4.99
CA SER A 185 -10.74 -13.23 -5.73
C SER A 185 -11.34 -12.72 -7.05
N TRP A 186 -11.13 -11.45 -7.37
CA TRP A 186 -11.65 -10.85 -8.60
C TRP A 186 -10.74 -11.16 -9.79
N ASN A 187 -11.24 -11.99 -10.69
CA ASN A 187 -10.59 -12.35 -11.95
C ASN A 187 -11.04 -11.40 -13.08
N VAL A 188 -10.52 -10.17 -13.11
CA VAL A 188 -10.86 -9.09 -14.07
C VAL A 188 -10.90 -9.60 -15.52
N ASP A 189 -12.11 -9.97 -15.98
CA ASP A 189 -12.43 -10.62 -17.26
C ASP A 189 -11.55 -11.84 -17.64
N GLY A 190 -10.81 -12.41 -16.69
CA GLY A 190 -9.72 -13.35 -17.00
C GLY A 190 -8.54 -12.76 -17.78
N GLY A 191 -8.64 -11.53 -18.31
CA GLY A 191 -7.65 -10.87 -19.15
C GLY A 191 -6.49 -10.24 -18.38
N TRP A 192 -6.69 -9.94 -17.09
CA TRP A 192 -5.64 -9.46 -16.19
C TRP A 192 -4.86 -10.63 -15.59
N LYS A 193 -3.54 -10.66 -15.83
CA LYS A 193 -2.63 -11.73 -15.36
C LYS A 193 -1.46 -11.20 -14.53
N MET A 194 -1.43 -9.89 -14.29
CA MET A 194 -0.43 -9.24 -13.45
C MET A 194 -0.92 -9.22 -12.00
N PRO A 195 -0.03 -9.03 -11.01
CA PRO A 195 -0.46 -8.58 -9.69
C PRO A 195 -1.32 -7.32 -9.80
N PHE A 196 -2.27 -7.14 -8.90
CA PHE A 196 -3.21 -6.02 -8.95
C PHE A 196 -2.80 -4.92 -7.97
N THR A 197 -2.90 -3.67 -8.39
CA THR A 197 -2.56 -2.52 -7.54
C THR A 197 -3.44 -2.42 -6.29
N ALA A 198 -2.86 -1.99 -5.16
CA ALA A 198 -3.65 -1.58 -4.01
C ALA A 198 -4.30 -0.20 -4.18
N HIS A 199 -3.89 0.58 -5.18
CA HIS A 199 -4.36 1.95 -5.39
C HIS A 199 -4.94 2.15 -6.79
N PRO A 200 -6.00 1.41 -7.17
CA PRO A 200 -6.70 1.70 -8.42
C PRO A 200 -7.38 3.07 -8.31
N LYS A 201 -7.57 3.75 -9.44
CA LYS A 201 -8.12 5.11 -9.49
C LYS A 201 -9.28 5.17 -10.46
N VAL A 202 -10.37 5.80 -10.05
CA VAL A 202 -11.54 6.03 -10.90
C VAL A 202 -11.30 7.25 -11.78
N ILE A 203 -11.57 7.13 -13.08
CA ILE A 203 -11.58 8.24 -14.02
C ILE A 203 -12.83 9.08 -13.74
N ARG A 204 -12.64 10.36 -13.40
CA ARG A 204 -13.77 11.26 -13.16
C ARG A 204 -14.58 11.44 -14.44
N GLY A 205 -15.89 11.27 -14.32
CA GLY A 205 -16.85 11.46 -15.42
C GLY A 205 -17.25 10.18 -16.15
N THR A 206 -16.38 9.16 -16.21
CA THR A 206 -16.72 7.86 -16.83
C THR A 206 -16.91 6.73 -15.83
N GLY A 207 -16.43 6.88 -14.58
CA GLY A 207 -16.51 5.84 -13.55
C GLY A 207 -15.61 4.63 -13.81
N GLU A 208 -14.88 4.60 -14.93
CA GLU A 208 -13.96 3.53 -15.28
C GLU A 208 -12.76 3.48 -14.32
N LEU A 209 -12.24 2.28 -14.09
CA LEU A 209 -11.18 2.05 -13.12
C LEU A 209 -9.84 1.85 -13.81
N VAL A 210 -8.91 2.77 -13.57
CA VAL A 210 -7.49 2.59 -13.94
C VAL A 210 -6.84 1.66 -12.92
N ILE A 211 -6.24 0.60 -13.45
CA ILE A 211 -5.51 -0.41 -12.69
C ILE A 211 -4.09 -0.50 -13.22
N PHE A 212 -3.17 -0.99 -12.41
CA PHE A 212 -1.83 -1.34 -12.86
C PHE A 212 -1.29 -2.52 -12.07
N GLY A 213 -0.21 -3.10 -12.58
CA GLY A 213 0.49 -4.20 -11.95
C GLY A 213 1.96 -4.19 -12.35
N PHE A 214 2.85 -4.37 -11.38
CA PHE A 214 4.29 -4.50 -11.63
C PHE A 214 4.80 -5.87 -11.23
N ASN A 215 5.88 -6.31 -11.87
CA ASN A 215 6.55 -7.56 -11.52
C ASN A 215 8.06 -7.43 -11.71
N VAL A 216 8.82 -8.34 -11.10
CA VAL A 216 10.30 -8.33 -11.15
C VAL A 216 10.87 -8.76 -12.51
N ASP A 217 10.03 -9.32 -13.37
CA ASP A 217 10.34 -9.75 -14.72
C ASP A 217 9.50 -8.98 -15.74
N ALA A 218 10.01 -8.81 -16.95
CA ALA A 218 9.31 -8.11 -18.03
C ALA A 218 8.00 -8.86 -18.41
N PRO A 219 6.90 -8.15 -18.71
CA PRO A 219 6.76 -6.70 -18.66
C PRO A 219 6.74 -6.16 -17.22
N PHE A 220 7.61 -5.18 -16.93
CA PHE A 220 7.83 -4.73 -15.55
C PHE A 220 6.66 -3.93 -14.97
N LEU A 221 5.92 -3.20 -15.81
CA LEU A 221 4.74 -2.45 -15.43
C LEU A 221 3.70 -2.56 -16.54
N THR A 222 2.47 -2.89 -16.18
CA THR A 222 1.31 -2.94 -17.09
C THR A 222 0.22 -2.05 -16.52
N VAL A 223 -0.42 -1.25 -17.37
CA VAL A 223 -1.57 -0.40 -17.03
C VAL A 223 -2.81 -0.98 -17.73
N GLY A 224 -3.96 -0.92 -17.07
CA GLY A 224 -5.24 -1.32 -17.63
C GLY A 224 -6.36 -0.37 -17.26
N VAL A 225 -7.46 -0.46 -18.02
CA VAL A 225 -8.71 0.26 -17.75
C VAL A 225 -9.84 -0.75 -17.72
N VAL A 226 -10.63 -0.73 -16.65
CA VAL A 226 -11.80 -1.59 -16.43
C VAL A 226 -13.06 -0.75 -16.56
N SER A 227 -14.07 -1.29 -17.23
CA SER A 227 -15.38 -0.67 -17.39
C SER A 227 -16.05 -0.30 -16.07
N GLU A 228 -16.85 0.75 -16.07
CA GLU A 228 -17.92 0.95 -15.07
C GLU A 228 -19.16 0.12 -15.44
N ILE A 229 -20.08 -0.07 -14.49
CA ILE A 229 -21.48 -0.39 -14.82
C ILE A 229 -22.10 0.84 -15.48
N SER A 230 -22.67 0.70 -16.68
CA SER A 230 -23.46 1.78 -17.28
C SER A 230 -24.70 2.07 -16.42
N SER A 231 -24.92 3.36 -16.15
CA SER A 231 -25.92 3.94 -15.23
C SER A 231 -27.37 3.41 -15.35
N GLU A 232 -28.18 3.71 -14.32
CA GLU A 232 -29.61 3.40 -14.01
C GLU A 232 -30.65 3.14 -15.15
N PHE A 233 -30.36 3.42 -16.42
CA PHE A 233 -31.23 3.12 -17.56
C PHE A 233 -31.17 1.66 -18.05
N ASP A 234 -30.23 0.85 -17.56
CA ASP A 234 -30.12 -0.58 -17.91
C ASP A 234 -31.16 -1.49 -17.22
N PHE A 235 -32.12 -0.92 -16.48
CA PHE A 235 -33.29 -1.69 -16.03
C PHE A 235 -34.21 -2.12 -17.19
N ILE A 236 -34.11 -1.47 -18.36
CA ILE A 236 -34.99 -1.72 -19.51
C ILE A 236 -34.36 -2.66 -20.54
N LEU A 237 -33.03 -2.73 -20.58
CA LEU A 237 -32.24 -3.71 -21.33
C LEU A 237 -30.99 -3.98 -20.47
N PRO A 238 -30.70 -5.24 -20.05
CA PRO A 238 -29.50 -5.49 -19.27
C PRO A 238 -28.28 -5.01 -20.05
N SER A 239 -27.56 -4.00 -19.55
CA SER A 239 -26.19 -3.82 -19.95
C SER A 239 -25.45 -5.12 -19.68
N VAL A 240 -24.63 -5.49 -20.66
CA VAL A 240 -23.86 -6.74 -20.67
C VAL A 240 -22.60 -6.63 -19.79
N ASP A 241 -22.35 -5.47 -19.17
CA ASP A 241 -21.11 -5.16 -18.47
C ASP A 241 -21.36 -4.93 -16.97
N ASP A 242 -20.89 -5.87 -16.15
CA ASP A 242 -20.98 -5.86 -14.69
C ASP A 242 -19.78 -5.13 -14.04
N GLY A 243 -19.15 -4.21 -14.78
CA GLY A 243 -17.95 -3.49 -14.38
C GLY A 243 -16.71 -4.39 -14.25
N LYS A 244 -16.71 -5.54 -14.93
CA LYS A 244 -15.58 -6.49 -14.92
C LYS A 244 -14.78 -6.49 -16.21
N LYS A 245 -15.28 -5.88 -17.28
CA LYS A 245 -14.64 -5.94 -18.59
C LYS A 245 -13.35 -5.15 -18.61
N LEU A 246 -12.27 -5.82 -18.99
CA LEU A 246 -10.98 -5.18 -19.21
C LEU A 246 -10.99 -4.48 -20.58
N GLN A 247 -11.26 -3.17 -20.59
CA GLN A 247 -11.35 -2.37 -21.81
C GLN A 247 -9.98 -2.19 -22.46
N GLN A 248 -8.92 -2.06 -21.64
CA GLN A 248 -7.56 -1.89 -22.13
C GLN A 248 -6.55 -2.56 -21.22
N LYS A 249 -5.45 -3.05 -21.83
CA LYS A 249 -4.24 -3.52 -21.15
C LYS A 249 -3.01 -3.19 -21.98
N VAL A 250 -2.07 -2.45 -21.41
CA VAL A 250 -0.83 -2.02 -22.07
C VAL A 250 0.35 -2.32 -21.18
N ALA A 251 1.25 -3.17 -21.67
CA ALA A 251 2.57 -3.38 -21.08
C ALA A 251 3.48 -2.20 -21.45
N LEU A 252 4.09 -1.58 -20.46
CA LEU A 252 5.00 -0.45 -20.69
C LEU A 252 6.41 -0.95 -21.01
N GLU A 253 7.09 -0.23 -21.90
CA GLU A 253 8.48 -0.50 -22.31
C GLU A 253 9.47 0.12 -21.32
N LEU A 254 9.44 -0.35 -20.07
CA LEU A 254 10.44 0.02 -19.07
C LEU A 254 11.66 -0.92 -19.16
N ASP A 255 12.86 -0.38 -18.92
CA ASP A 255 14.11 -1.16 -18.91
C ASP A 255 14.36 -1.85 -17.55
N ARG A 256 13.56 -1.54 -16.55
CA ARG A 256 13.73 -2.01 -15.17
C ARG A 256 12.40 -2.09 -14.42
N CYS A 257 12.38 -2.89 -13.36
CA CYS A 257 11.31 -2.86 -12.37
C CYS A 257 11.53 -1.69 -11.38
N THR A 258 10.83 -0.59 -11.60
CA THR A 258 10.63 0.45 -10.57
C THR A 258 9.60 -0.04 -9.57
N TYR A 259 9.83 0.19 -8.27
CA TYR A 259 8.81 -0.03 -7.24
C TYR A 259 7.71 1.01 -7.45
N CYS A 260 6.57 0.58 -7.98
CA CYS A 260 5.45 1.43 -8.34
C CYS A 260 4.29 1.14 -7.38
N HIS A 261 4.18 1.93 -6.30
CA HIS A 261 3.11 1.72 -5.31
C HIS A 261 1.78 2.37 -5.72
N GLU A 262 1.86 3.40 -6.56
CA GLU A 262 0.75 4.32 -6.80
C GLU A 262 0.78 4.82 -8.25
N ILE A 263 -0.40 5.10 -8.79
CA ILE A 263 -0.59 5.71 -10.11
C ILE A 263 -1.41 6.99 -9.96
N GLY A 264 -1.07 8.01 -10.74
CA GLY A 264 -1.90 9.21 -10.83
C GLY A 264 -2.92 9.06 -11.95
N VAL A 265 -4.10 9.63 -11.76
CA VAL A 265 -5.12 9.74 -12.79
C VAL A 265 -5.60 11.19 -12.82
N THR A 266 -5.69 11.73 -14.03
CA THR A 266 -6.25 13.04 -14.33
C THR A 266 -7.55 12.86 -15.11
N THR A 267 -8.07 13.91 -15.75
CA THR A 267 -9.27 13.78 -16.59
C THR A 267 -8.97 13.01 -17.87
N MET A 268 -7.75 13.15 -18.41
CA MET A 268 -7.37 12.64 -19.73
C MET A 268 -6.19 11.66 -19.69
N TYR A 269 -5.39 11.69 -18.61
CA TYR A 269 -4.11 10.98 -18.55
C TYR A 269 -3.92 10.13 -17.30
N ASN A 270 -3.25 9.00 -17.49
CA ASN A 270 -2.55 8.24 -16.47
C ASN A 270 -1.16 8.85 -16.23
N ILE A 271 -0.77 8.99 -14.97
CA ILE A 271 0.52 9.53 -14.54
C ILE A 271 1.35 8.39 -13.93
N ILE A 272 2.46 8.07 -14.59
CA ILE A 272 3.33 6.94 -14.26
C ILE A 272 4.61 7.44 -13.60
N LEU A 273 4.99 6.85 -12.47
CA LEU A 273 6.20 7.21 -11.74
C LEU A 273 7.31 6.18 -12.01
N ASP A 274 8.38 6.59 -12.68
CA ASP A 274 9.61 5.81 -12.82
C ASP A 274 10.68 6.42 -11.91
N SER A 275 10.74 5.90 -10.69
CA SER A 275 11.65 6.36 -9.65
C SER A 275 12.88 5.44 -9.57
N PRO A 276 14.00 5.89 -8.98
CA PRO A 276 15.18 5.05 -8.80
C PRO A 276 15.05 4.07 -7.62
N LEU A 277 13.87 3.90 -7.02
CA LEU A 277 13.61 2.80 -6.10
C LEU A 277 13.26 1.56 -6.92
N THR A 278 14.20 0.63 -7.08
CA THR A 278 14.07 -0.48 -8.03
C THR A 278 14.08 -1.84 -7.35
N ILE A 279 13.39 -2.80 -7.96
CA ILE A 279 13.35 -4.20 -7.54
C ILE A 279 14.19 -5.03 -8.51
N ASN A 280 15.22 -5.72 -8.01
CA ASN A 280 16.11 -6.49 -8.86
C ASN A 280 16.51 -7.82 -8.20
N LYS A 281 16.01 -8.93 -8.75
CA LYS A 281 16.31 -10.28 -8.26
C LYS A 281 17.78 -10.68 -8.41
N GLU A 282 18.50 -10.14 -9.40
CA GLU A 282 19.92 -10.43 -9.59
C GLU A 282 20.80 -9.84 -8.47
N ARG A 283 20.33 -8.78 -7.80
CA ARG A 283 21.02 -8.24 -6.60
C ARG A 283 21.11 -9.27 -5.50
N MET A 284 20.04 -10.04 -5.29
CA MET A 284 20.01 -11.07 -4.25
C MET A 284 21.05 -12.16 -4.50
N LEU A 285 21.27 -12.54 -5.77
CA LEU A 285 22.31 -13.50 -6.15
C LEU A 285 23.73 -13.00 -5.85
N LYS A 286 23.92 -11.67 -5.83
CA LYS A 286 25.18 -11.00 -5.48
C LYS A 286 25.26 -10.63 -3.99
N GLY A 287 24.31 -11.06 -3.17
CA GLY A 287 24.26 -10.75 -1.73
C GLY A 287 23.83 -9.30 -1.41
N ALA A 288 23.17 -8.61 -2.34
CA ALA A 288 22.60 -7.27 -2.16
C ALA A 288 21.08 -7.32 -1.96
N LEU A 289 20.48 -6.18 -1.59
CA LEU A 289 19.05 -6.08 -1.28
C LEU A 289 18.19 -6.23 -2.55
N LEU A 290 17.01 -6.85 -2.40
CA LEU A 290 16.04 -6.99 -3.48
C LEU A 290 15.52 -5.62 -3.95
N ILE A 291 15.19 -4.74 -3.00
CA ILE A 291 14.73 -3.38 -3.24
C ILE A 291 15.84 -2.41 -2.82
N GLU A 292 16.25 -1.51 -3.71
CA GLU A 292 17.28 -0.52 -3.42
C GLU A 292 16.97 0.81 -4.10
N PHE A 293 17.32 1.92 -3.42
CA PHE A 293 17.26 3.26 -3.98
C PHE A 293 18.58 3.59 -4.69
N GLU A 294 18.57 3.57 -6.01
CA GLU A 294 19.70 3.88 -6.89
C GLU A 294 19.89 5.39 -7.04
N LYS A 295 20.50 6.03 -6.05
CA LYS A 295 20.68 7.49 -5.99
C LYS A 295 21.27 8.15 -7.25
N ASP A 296 22.10 7.43 -8.00
CA ASP A 296 22.83 7.94 -9.18
C ASP A 296 22.09 7.63 -10.50
N SER A 297 20.93 6.99 -10.41
CA SER A 297 20.07 6.65 -11.55
C SER A 297 19.12 7.80 -11.91
N TYR A 298 18.58 7.77 -13.13
CA TYR A 298 17.53 8.68 -13.57
C TYR A 298 16.19 8.45 -12.83
N ALA A 299 15.37 9.49 -12.82
CA ALA A 299 13.95 9.44 -12.51
C ALA A 299 13.15 10.20 -13.57
N ARG A 300 11.93 9.75 -13.86
CA ARG A 300 11.05 10.39 -14.83
C ARG A 300 9.57 10.18 -14.48
N ILE A 301 8.73 11.10 -14.94
CA ILE A 301 7.27 11.03 -14.83
C ILE A 301 6.70 10.86 -16.22
N GLY A 302 5.90 9.84 -16.43
CA GLY A 302 5.23 9.55 -17.69
C GLY A 302 3.81 10.08 -17.68
N VAL A 303 3.42 10.77 -18.74
CA VAL A 303 2.03 11.21 -18.99
C VAL A 303 1.51 10.41 -20.18
N MET A 304 0.51 9.56 -19.93
CA MET A 304 -0.03 8.62 -20.92
C MET A 304 -1.54 8.83 -21.04
N PRO A 305 -2.12 9.04 -22.23
CA PRO A 305 -3.57 9.06 -22.40
C PRO A 305 -4.22 7.80 -21.81
N HIS A 306 -5.44 7.89 -21.28
CA HIS A 306 -6.11 6.72 -20.67
C HIS A 306 -6.12 5.49 -21.59
N TYR A 307 -6.39 5.71 -22.87
CA TYR A 307 -6.40 4.68 -23.91
C TYR A 307 -5.17 4.70 -24.84
N GLY A 308 -4.05 5.24 -24.36
CA GLY A 308 -2.79 5.29 -25.10
C GLY A 308 -1.99 3.98 -25.02
N ASP A 309 -1.12 3.73 -25.99
CA ASP A 309 -0.14 2.63 -25.95
C ASP A 309 1.20 3.06 -25.31
N ALA A 310 2.17 2.16 -25.24
CA ALA A 310 3.49 2.46 -24.66
C ALA A 310 4.24 3.59 -25.39
N ASN A 311 3.99 3.80 -26.69
CA ASN A 311 4.61 4.84 -27.50
C ASN A 311 3.93 6.20 -27.33
N SER A 312 2.71 6.22 -26.79
CA SER A 312 1.98 7.46 -26.50
C SER A 312 2.44 8.19 -25.24
N ILE A 313 3.32 7.56 -24.44
CA ILE A 313 3.80 8.13 -23.18
C ILE A 313 4.76 9.29 -23.46
N THR A 314 4.45 10.46 -22.91
CA THR A 314 5.40 11.57 -22.85
C THR A 314 6.16 11.51 -21.52
N TRP A 315 7.48 11.29 -21.60
CA TRP A 315 8.34 11.22 -20.42
C TRP A 315 8.99 12.56 -20.08
N PHE A 316 8.88 12.96 -18.82
CA PHE A 316 9.53 14.14 -18.25
C PHE A 316 10.61 13.70 -17.27
N TYR A 317 11.87 14.00 -17.57
CA TYR A 317 12.97 13.73 -16.66
C TYR A 317 12.95 14.71 -15.48
N VAL A 318 13.11 14.17 -14.28
CA VAL A 318 13.11 14.93 -13.03
C VAL A 318 14.30 14.52 -12.16
N GLN A 319 14.56 15.30 -11.12
CA GLN A 319 15.57 14.91 -10.12
C GLN A 319 15.13 13.61 -9.42
N PRO A 320 16.08 12.70 -9.08
CA PRO A 320 15.79 11.49 -8.33
C PRO A 320 14.94 11.76 -7.08
N PHE A 321 13.83 11.03 -6.96
CA PHE A 321 12.88 11.15 -5.86
C PHE A 321 12.42 9.78 -5.39
N CYS A 322 11.89 9.71 -4.18
CA CYS A 322 11.24 8.53 -3.64
C CYS A 322 9.89 8.98 -3.07
N THR A 323 8.80 8.56 -3.71
CA THR A 323 7.44 8.76 -3.22
C THR A 323 6.72 7.43 -3.21
N ILE A 324 5.81 7.28 -2.26
CA ILE A 324 5.01 6.06 -2.10
C ILE A 324 3.57 6.37 -2.49
N HIS A 325 3.00 7.45 -1.93
CA HIS A 325 1.63 7.89 -2.26
C HIS A 325 1.61 9.21 -3.03
N LEU A 326 0.59 9.32 -3.88
CA LEU A 326 0.12 10.52 -4.55
C LEU A 326 -1.16 10.97 -3.86
N VAL A 327 -1.24 12.24 -3.49
CA VAL A 327 -2.49 12.79 -2.93
C VAL A 327 -3.51 12.99 -4.06
N ASN A 328 -3.10 13.65 -5.14
CA ASN A 328 -3.93 13.83 -6.34
C ASN A 328 -3.08 14.15 -7.57
N CYS A 329 -3.65 13.96 -8.75
CA CYS A 329 -3.16 14.50 -10.02
C CYS A 329 -4.32 15.21 -10.74
N PHE A 330 -4.04 16.35 -11.36
CA PHE A 330 -5.04 17.08 -12.14
C PHE A 330 -4.39 17.89 -13.25
N GLU A 331 -5.19 18.23 -14.25
CA GLU A 331 -4.82 19.07 -15.37
C GLU A 331 -5.24 20.52 -15.09
N GLU A 332 -4.37 21.47 -15.38
CA GLU A 332 -4.70 22.91 -15.39
C GLU A 332 -4.51 23.47 -16.79
N ASP A 333 -5.51 24.24 -17.24
CA ASP A 333 -5.41 25.12 -18.40
C ASP A 333 -4.61 26.37 -18.03
N ASP A 334 -3.50 26.61 -18.72
CA ASP A 334 -2.76 27.86 -18.56
C ASP A 334 -3.30 28.91 -19.56
N GLU A 335 -4.27 29.71 -19.12
CA GLU A 335 -4.81 30.84 -19.90
C GLU A 335 -3.72 31.86 -20.31
N ASN A 336 -2.53 31.83 -19.69
CA ASN A 336 -1.41 32.72 -19.99
C ASN A 336 -0.21 32.03 -20.68
N SER A 337 -0.34 30.77 -21.10
CA SER A 337 0.72 30.03 -21.82
C SER A 337 0.81 30.42 -23.30
N ASN A 338 1.19 31.67 -23.57
CA ASN A 338 1.71 32.07 -24.88
C ASN A 338 3.20 31.66 -25.08
N ARG A 339 3.71 30.64 -24.36
CA ARG A 339 5.14 30.26 -24.39
C ARG A 339 5.43 28.76 -24.39
N CYS A 340 4.67 27.98 -25.15
CA CYS A 340 5.06 26.61 -25.53
C CYS A 340 5.06 26.43 -27.06
N THR A 341 5.97 27.10 -27.77
CA THR A 341 6.29 26.81 -29.17
C THR A 341 7.13 25.53 -29.28
N LYS A 342 6.53 24.36 -28.99
CA LYS A 342 6.93 23.03 -29.51
C LYS A 342 5.99 21.89 -29.11
N CYS A 343 4.70 22.14 -29.07
CA CYS A 343 3.69 21.08 -29.14
C CYS A 343 2.82 21.42 -30.34
N ASN A 344 2.88 20.62 -31.40
CA ASN A 344 2.06 20.82 -32.59
C ASN A 344 0.57 20.70 -32.18
N GLY A 345 -0.08 21.85 -32.01
CA GLY A 345 -1.53 22.03 -32.17
C GLY A 345 -2.43 21.25 -31.20
N LYS A 346 -2.48 21.69 -29.93
CA LYS A 346 -3.65 21.84 -29.03
C LYS A 346 -3.11 22.21 -27.63
N GLY A 347 -3.88 22.96 -26.84
CA GLY A 347 -3.46 23.71 -25.65
C GLY A 347 -2.56 22.93 -24.68
N THR A 348 -1.63 23.65 -24.04
CA THR A 348 -0.69 23.06 -23.07
C THR A 348 -1.42 22.81 -21.75
N LEU A 349 -1.77 21.55 -21.47
CA LEU A 349 -2.28 21.09 -20.18
C LEU A 349 -1.08 20.77 -19.27
N SER A 350 -1.02 21.37 -18.08
CA SER A 350 0.01 21.02 -17.09
C SER A 350 -0.55 19.99 -16.11
N ALA A 351 0.17 18.89 -15.86
CA ALA A 351 -0.19 17.92 -14.83
C ALA A 351 0.57 18.24 -13.53
N GLN A 352 -0.17 18.47 -12.44
CA GLN A 352 0.41 18.65 -11.12
C GLN A 352 0.36 17.35 -10.31
N VAL A 353 1.41 17.10 -9.53
CA VAL A 353 1.52 15.91 -8.67
C VAL A 353 1.75 16.35 -7.24
N LEU A 354 0.82 16.03 -6.35
CA LEU A 354 0.94 16.31 -4.91
C LEU A 354 1.52 15.08 -4.18
N LEU A 355 2.68 15.24 -3.55
CA LEU A 355 3.46 14.15 -2.94
C LEU A 355 3.55 14.23 -1.41
N SER A 356 3.52 13.08 -0.75
CA SER A 356 4.00 12.94 0.64
C SER A 356 5.50 12.57 0.61
N LYS A 357 6.36 13.48 1.09
CA LYS A 357 7.81 13.20 1.18
C LYS A 357 8.12 12.36 2.40
N ILE A 358 8.55 11.11 2.20
CA ILE A 358 9.16 10.29 3.26
C ILE A 358 10.70 10.38 3.12
N PRO A 359 11.43 10.91 4.11
CA PRO A 359 12.89 10.95 4.02
C PRO A 359 13.49 9.52 4.00
N PRO A 360 14.50 9.23 3.16
CA PRO A 360 15.04 7.87 2.94
C PRO A 360 15.50 7.14 4.22
N LYS A 361 15.84 7.88 5.27
CA LYS A 361 16.29 7.30 6.55
C LYS A 361 15.18 6.58 7.32
N GLN A 362 13.91 6.90 7.09
CA GLN A 362 12.78 6.28 7.79
C GLN A 362 12.42 4.89 7.27
N LEU A 363 12.73 4.58 6.00
CA LEU A 363 12.56 3.23 5.43
C LEU A 363 13.58 2.19 6.00
N MET A 364 14.66 2.64 6.65
CA MET A 364 15.80 1.80 7.05
C MET A 364 16.02 1.71 8.58
N LEU A 365 15.03 2.12 9.38
CA LEU A 365 15.14 2.21 10.85
C LEU A 365 14.90 0.86 11.56
N GLY A 366 15.53 -0.22 11.06
CA GLY A 366 15.64 -1.52 11.74
C GLY A 366 17.01 -1.81 12.36
N ARG A 367 18.05 -1.00 12.07
CA ARG A 367 19.45 -1.46 12.24
C ARG A 367 20.28 -0.90 13.40
N LYS A 368 19.73 -0.14 14.36
CA LYS A 368 20.55 0.35 15.50
C LYS A 368 19.92 0.14 16.87
N MET A 369 19.96 -1.09 17.35
CA MET A 369 20.20 -1.36 18.77
C MET A 369 21.20 -2.52 18.94
N ARG A 370 22.51 -2.23 18.82
CA ARG A 370 23.53 -3.11 19.39
C ARG A 370 23.69 -2.76 20.86
N GLY A 371 23.31 -3.69 21.72
CA GLY A 371 23.37 -3.57 23.17
C GLY A 371 24.79 -3.26 23.66
N ARG A 372 24.92 -2.15 24.39
CA ARG A 372 26.06 -1.89 25.28
C ARG A 372 25.85 -2.75 26.53
N THR A 373 26.61 -3.84 26.65
CA THR A 373 26.71 -4.62 27.88
C THR A 373 27.35 -3.75 28.98
N ARG A 374 26.53 -3.18 29.85
CA ARG A 374 27.00 -2.58 31.12
C ARG A 374 27.10 -3.70 32.16
N ARG A 375 28.32 -4.01 32.58
CA ARG A 375 28.63 -4.85 33.74
C ARG A 375 27.87 -4.32 34.97
N ARG A 376 27.11 -5.19 35.64
CA ARG A 376 26.50 -4.94 36.95
C ARG A 376 27.58 -5.00 38.03
N THR A 377 27.72 -3.95 38.81
CA THR A 377 28.31 -3.99 40.16
C THR A 377 27.19 -3.83 41.20
N PRO A 378 27.29 -4.45 42.39
CA PRO A 378 26.16 -4.57 43.32
C PRO A 378 25.92 -3.28 44.12
N ARG A 379 24.65 -3.01 44.42
CA ARG A 379 24.16 -1.91 45.26
C ARG A 379 24.55 -2.08 46.73
N THR A 380 24.83 -0.97 47.40
CA THR A 380 24.70 -0.78 48.86
C THR A 380 23.67 0.33 49.16
N PRO A 381 22.90 0.26 50.27
CA PRO A 381 21.77 1.16 50.53
C PRO A 381 22.03 2.18 51.66
N ARG A 382 21.39 3.35 51.57
CA ARG A 382 21.02 4.37 52.61
C ARG A 382 20.93 5.75 51.92
N SER A 383 20.14 6.76 52.29
CA SER A 383 18.98 6.97 53.15
C SER A 383 18.58 8.46 53.05
N ARG A 384 17.27 8.77 53.07
CA ARG A 384 16.61 10.01 53.56
C ARG A 384 16.87 11.40 52.90
N SER A 385 15.76 11.91 52.33
CA SER A 385 14.99 13.10 52.74
C SER A 385 15.15 14.46 52.02
N LYS A 386 13.94 15.06 51.82
CA LYS A 386 13.53 16.47 51.65
C LYS A 386 13.55 17.11 50.25
N GLY A 387 12.39 17.69 49.91
CA GLY A 387 12.32 19.08 49.42
C GLY A 387 11.66 19.30 48.06
N PHE A 388 10.47 19.91 48.10
CA PHE A 388 9.72 20.58 47.04
C PHE A 388 10.56 21.28 45.93
N THR A 389 10.07 21.24 44.69
CA THR A 389 9.56 22.43 43.95
C THR A 389 8.92 22.04 42.62
N SER A 390 7.83 22.73 42.30
CA SER A 390 7.08 22.72 41.04
C SER A 390 7.91 23.20 39.85
N HIS A 391 7.80 22.51 38.71
CA HIS A 391 7.98 23.14 37.41
C HIS A 391 6.99 22.55 36.40
N ARG A 392 6.11 23.42 35.90
CA ARG A 392 5.53 23.32 34.56
C ARG A 392 6.70 23.42 33.55
N GLY A 393 6.71 22.55 32.56
CA GLY A 393 7.41 22.72 31.29
C GLY A 393 6.50 22.07 30.25
N GLU A 394 5.64 22.83 29.59
CA GLU A 394 5.93 23.51 28.32
C GLU A 394 6.51 22.55 27.29
N SER A 395 5.62 22.19 26.37
CA SER A 395 5.87 21.50 25.13
C SER A 395 6.67 22.41 24.20
N ASP A 396 7.94 22.10 23.99
CA ASP A 396 8.75 22.72 22.94
C ASP A 396 8.31 22.18 21.57
N TRP A 397 7.40 22.93 20.95
CA TRP A 397 7.12 22.90 19.52
C TRP A 397 8.31 23.50 18.79
N TRP A 398 8.98 22.72 17.95
CA TRP A 398 9.92 23.28 16.97
C TRP A 398 9.12 23.85 15.80
N ASN A 399 8.85 25.15 15.88
CA ASN A 399 8.60 26.01 14.73
C ASN A 399 9.78 25.92 13.76
N VAL A 400 9.50 25.81 12.46
CA VAL A 400 10.48 26.10 11.41
C VAL A 400 9.83 27.06 10.42
N ASP A 401 10.48 28.21 10.28
CA ASP A 401 10.13 29.40 9.52
C ASP A 401 9.59 29.13 8.11
N LEU A 402 8.47 29.78 7.83
CA LEU A 402 7.97 30.10 6.50
C LEU A 402 8.61 31.42 6.06
N ASP A 403 9.65 31.35 5.22
CA ASP A 403 9.92 32.37 4.19
C ASP A 403 11.14 31.97 3.35
N LEU A 404 10.91 31.83 2.04
CA LEU A 404 11.69 32.48 0.98
C LEU A 404 11.27 31.93 -0.39
N LEU A 405 10.43 32.71 -1.06
CA LEU A 405 10.21 32.67 -2.49
C LEU A 405 11.45 33.19 -3.26
N SER A 406 11.64 32.61 -4.44
CA SER A 406 12.45 33.05 -5.59
C SER A 406 13.95 32.75 -5.58
N LEU A 407 14.38 31.88 -6.51
CA LEU A 407 15.08 32.28 -7.75
C LEU A 407 15.48 31.03 -8.58
N PHE A 408 15.31 31.17 -9.89
CA PHE A 408 15.81 30.36 -11.04
C PHE A 408 14.85 29.43 -11.80
N PRO A 409 14.93 29.43 -13.17
CA PRO A 409 13.88 28.94 -14.04
C PRO A 409 14.23 27.56 -14.63
N GLN A 410 13.39 26.56 -14.39
CA GLN A 410 13.25 25.39 -15.27
C GLN A 410 11.76 25.09 -15.47
N LYS A 411 11.33 25.13 -16.72
CA LYS A 411 9.94 24.90 -17.15
C LYS A 411 9.72 23.41 -17.39
N LEU A 412 8.75 22.82 -16.66
CA LEU A 412 7.92 21.61 -16.92
C LEU A 412 7.66 20.85 -15.61
N ALA A 413 6.42 20.36 -15.44
CA ALA A 413 5.84 19.64 -14.29
C ALA A 413 6.14 20.28 -12.91
N ARG A 414 5.17 21.02 -12.36
CA ARG A 414 5.27 21.49 -10.97
C ARG A 414 4.81 20.39 -10.02
N ILE A 415 5.75 19.88 -9.22
CA ILE A 415 5.45 19.04 -8.06
C ILE A 415 5.21 20.00 -6.89
N HIS A 416 3.95 20.19 -6.52
CA HIS A 416 3.60 20.91 -5.31
C HIS A 416 3.62 19.91 -4.15
N GLY A 417 4.45 20.15 -3.13
CA GLY A 417 4.38 19.42 -1.87
C GLY A 417 3.63 20.28 -0.87
N GLY A 418 2.35 20.00 -0.65
CA GLY A 418 1.50 20.68 0.33
C GLY A 418 1.00 19.69 1.37
N ILE A 419 1.32 19.95 2.63
CA ILE A 419 0.50 19.51 3.76
C ILE A 419 -0.35 20.73 4.06
N GLU A 420 -1.61 20.74 3.63
CA GLU A 420 -2.58 21.71 4.15
C GLU A 420 -3.06 21.19 5.50
N SER A 421 -2.81 22.00 6.53
CA SER A 421 -3.12 21.78 7.95
C SER A 421 -4.59 22.01 8.27
#